data_AF-S4NT41-F1
#
_entry.id   AF-S4NT41-F1
#
_cell.length_a   1.000
_cell.length_b   1.000
_cell.length_c   1.000
_cell.angle_alpha   90.00
_cell.angle_beta   90.00
_cell.angle_gamma   90.00
#
_symmetry.space_group_name_H-M   'P 1'
#
loop_
_entity.id
_entity.type
_entity.pdbx_description
1 polymer ?
#
loop_
_entity_poly.entity_id
_entity_poly.type
_entity_poly.pdbx_seq_one_letter_code
_entity_poly.pdbx_strand_id
1 'polypeptide(L)' 'AVKSAKTKQWCANCNQEAQFYCCWNTSYCDYSCQRSHWTHHFATCTQQKNADNNPNENGSLLDRRLQPAS' A
#
# COMPACT_ATOMS: atom_id res chain seq x y z
N ALA A 1 13.61 20.64 -15.92
CA ALA A 1 12.58 20.48 -14.87
C ALA A 1 12.14 19.02 -14.62
N VAL A 2 12.94 17.99 -14.94
CA VAL A 2 12.56 16.56 -14.72
C VAL A 2 13.24 15.95 -13.49
N LYS A 3 14.27 16.61 -12.93
CA LYS A 3 15.09 16.03 -11.85
C LYS A 3 14.33 15.84 -10.53
N SER A 4 13.42 16.74 -10.18
CA SER A 4 12.67 16.69 -8.91
C SER A 4 11.55 15.65 -8.87
N ALA A 5 11.10 15.17 -10.03
CA ALA A 5 10.09 14.11 -10.10
C ALA A 5 10.68 12.71 -9.86
N LYS A 6 12.00 12.57 -9.96
CA LYS A 6 12.69 11.28 -9.90
C LYS A 6 12.89 10.74 -8.47
N THR A 7 12.72 11.60 -7.45
CA THR A 7 12.92 11.25 -6.04
C THR A 7 11.63 11.06 -5.27
N LYS A 8 10.48 11.38 -5.88
CA LYS A 8 9.17 11.36 -5.24
C LYS A 8 8.30 10.27 -5.84
N GLN A 9 7.46 9.67 -5.01
CA GLN A 9 6.42 8.74 -5.45
C GLN A 9 5.20 9.54 -5.90
N TRP A 10 4.56 9.09 -6.98
CA TRP A 10 3.43 9.79 -7.61
C TRP A 10 2.19 8.91 -7.61
N CYS A 11 1.05 9.53 -7.35
CA CYS A 11 -0.24 8.87 -7.37
C CYS A 11 -0.56 8.40 -8.79
N ALA A 12 -0.84 7.10 -8.94
CA ALA A 12 -1.20 6.50 -10.23
C ALA A 12 -2.53 7.02 -10.80
N ASN A 13 -3.38 7.63 -9.96
CA ASN A 13 -4.71 8.14 -10.37
C ASN A 13 -4.72 9.64 -10.70
N CYS A 14 -4.05 10.47 -9.89
CA CYS A 14 -4.15 11.94 -10.00
C CYS A 14 -2.81 12.67 -10.11
N ASN A 15 -1.69 11.94 -10.17
CA ASN A 15 -0.34 12.47 -10.35
C ASN A 15 0.11 13.46 -9.27
N GLN A 16 -0.57 13.49 -8.12
CA GLN A 16 -0.12 14.17 -6.90
C GLN A 16 0.94 13.35 -6.18
N GLU A 17 1.59 13.93 -5.17
CA GLU A 17 2.53 13.20 -4.31
C GLU A 17 1.82 12.01 -3.64
N ALA A 18 2.36 10.81 -3.81
CA ALA A 18 1.79 9.63 -3.20
C ALA A 18 2.14 9.58 -1.70
N GLN A 19 1.18 9.13 -0.89
CA GLN A 19 1.33 8.95 0.54
C GLN A 19 1.60 7.50 0.92
N PHE A 20 1.13 6.54 0.10
CA PHE A 20 1.38 5.13 0.34
C PHE A 20 1.65 4.36 -0.95
N TYR A 21 2.40 3.28 -0.79
CA TYR A 21 2.76 2.34 -1.83
C TYR A 21 1.75 1.18 -1.87
N CYS A 22 1.41 0.71 -3.06
CA CYS A 22 0.61 -0.50 -3.24
C CYS A 22 1.46 -1.64 -3.79
N CYS A 23 2.00 -1.50 -5.01
CA CYS A 23 2.92 -2.47 -5.59
C CYS A 23 3.78 -1.81 -6.68
N TRP A 24 4.57 -2.58 -7.43
CA TRP A 24 5.49 -2.02 -8.43
C TRP A 24 4.76 -1.06 -9.36
N ASN A 25 5.32 0.15 -9.49
CA ASN A 25 4.78 1.23 -10.32
C ASN A 25 3.38 1.74 -9.92
N THR A 26 2.89 1.42 -8.71
CA THR A 26 1.58 1.86 -8.24
C THR A 26 1.65 2.35 -6.79
N SER A 27 1.52 3.66 -6.63
CA SER A 27 1.41 4.36 -5.34
C SER A 27 0.19 5.30 -5.40
N TYR A 28 -0.37 5.68 -4.25
CA TYR A 28 -1.56 6.53 -4.19
C TYR A 28 -1.40 7.62 -3.14
N CYS A 29 -2.04 8.77 -3.37
CA CYS A 29 -2.10 9.87 -2.40
C CYS A 29 -3.20 9.66 -1.34
N ASP A 30 -4.23 8.88 -1.67
CA ASP A 30 -5.40 8.63 -0.80
C ASP A 30 -6.13 7.34 -1.23
N TYR A 31 -6.93 6.76 -0.34
CA TYR A 31 -7.77 5.58 -0.62
C TYR A 31 -8.82 5.86 -1.70
N SER A 32 -9.28 7.10 -1.83
CA SER A 32 -10.23 7.49 -2.88
C SER A 32 -9.64 7.31 -4.29
N CYS A 33 -8.34 7.62 -4.44
CA CYS A 33 -7.59 7.40 -5.68
C CYS A 33 -7.37 5.92 -5.94
N GLN A 34 -7.09 5.13 -4.90
CA GLN A 34 -6.97 3.68 -5.04
C GLN A 34 -8.26 3.05 -5.55
N ARG A 35 -9.41 3.38 -4.95
CA ARG A 35 -10.72 2.82 -5.34
C ARG A 35 -11.11 3.18 -6.77
N SER A 36 -10.79 4.41 -7.20
CA SER A 36 -11.08 4.87 -8.57
C SER A 36 -10.21 4.16 -9.60
N HIS A 37 -8.93 3.96 -9.30
CA HIS A 37 -7.99 3.25 -10.18
C HIS A 37 -8.13 1.72 -10.10
N TRP A 38 -8.83 1.20 -9.11
CA TRP A 38 -8.85 -0.21 -8.77
C TRP A 38 -9.32 -1.12 -9.91
N THR A 39 -10.31 -0.69 -10.70
CA THR A 39 -10.83 -1.46 -11.84
C THR A 39 -9.75 -1.79 -12.88
N HIS A 40 -8.77 -0.90 -13.05
CA HIS A 40 -7.64 -1.12 -13.96
C HIS A 40 -6.46 -1.80 -13.25
N HIS A 41 -6.23 -1.44 -11.99
CA HIS A 41 -5.09 -1.93 -11.22
C HIS A 41 -5.25 -3.38 -10.74
N PHE A 42 -6.47 -3.82 -10.39
CA PHE A 42 -6.76 -5.10 -9.76
C PHE A 42 -6.13 -6.29 -10.47
N ALA A 43 -6.25 -6.37 -11.81
CA ALA A 43 -5.74 -7.48 -12.60
C ALA A 43 -4.20 -7.60 -12.60
N THR A 44 -3.49 -6.50 -12.31
CA THR A 44 -2.02 -6.42 -12.34
C THR A 44 -1.41 -6.23 -10.96
N CYS A 45 -2.23 -6.13 -9.91
CA CYS A 45 -1.75 -5.94 -8.55
C CYS A 45 -0.93 -7.15 -8.10
N THR A 46 0.34 -6.92 -7.74
CA THR A 46 1.22 -7.99 -7.22
C THR A 46 1.15 -8.12 -5.70
N GLN A 47 0.63 -7.12 -5.00
CA GLN A 47 0.52 -7.16 -3.53
C GLN A 47 -0.55 -8.17 -3.07
N GLN A 48 -1.63 -8.35 -3.82
CA GLN A 48 -2.69 -9.33 -3.50
C GLN A 48 -2.20 -10.78 -3.58
N LYS A 49 -1.31 -11.10 -4.52
CA LYS A 49 -0.75 -12.46 -4.67
C LYS A 49 0.12 -12.87 -3.48
N ASN A 50 0.68 -11.92 -2.75
CA ASN A 50 1.54 -12.19 -1.60
C ASN A 50 0.75 -12.38 -0.28
N ALA A 51 -0.49 -11.91 -0.21
CA ALA A 51 -1.32 -12.04 0.99
C ALA A 51 -1.88 -13.46 1.18
N ASP A 52 -1.98 -14.24 0.10
CA ASP A 52 -2.51 -15.62 0.12
C ASP A 52 -1.47 -16.69 0.50
N ASN A 53 -0.19 -16.32 0.65
CA ASN A 53 0.89 -17.30 0.87
C ASN A 53 1.48 -17.33 2.29
N ASN A 54 0.83 -16.72 3.30
CA ASN A 54 1.28 -16.84 4.69
C ASN A 54 0.24 -17.55 5.57
N PRO A 55 0.35 -18.87 5.79
CA PRO A 55 -0.47 -19.60 6.75
C PRO A 55 0.06 -19.50 8.20
N ASN A 56 0.76 -18.44 8.60
CA ASN A 56 1.26 -18.33 9.96
C ASN A 56 1.44 -16.88 10.44
N GLU A 57 0.35 -16.20 10.78
CA GLU A 57 0.36 -15.17 11.84
C GLU A 57 -0.93 -15.34 12.66
N ASN A 58 -1.08 -16.53 13.27
CA ASN A 58 -2.04 -16.77 14.34
C ASN A 58 -1.42 -16.31 15.66
N GLY A 59 -1.24 -14.99 15.79
CA GLY A 59 -0.69 -14.33 16.97
C GLY A 59 -1.52 -13.09 17.28
N SER A 60 -2.54 -13.28 18.10
CA SER A 60 -3.47 -12.27 18.63
C SER A 60 -2.82 -10.89 18.86
N LEU A 61 -3.12 -9.92 17.99
CA LEU A 61 -2.84 -8.49 18.21
C LEU A 61 -3.60 -7.95 19.45
N LEU A 62 -4.55 -8.73 19.99
CA LEU A 62 -5.29 -8.42 21.22
C LEU A 62 -4.45 -8.73 22.48
N ASP A 63 -3.39 -9.54 22.38
CA ASP A 63 -2.60 -9.98 23.54
C ASP A 63 -1.45 -9.01 23.91
N ARG A 64 -1.08 -8.07 23.02
CA ARG A 64 0.03 -7.13 23.28
C ARG A 64 -0.38 -5.84 24.02
N ARG A 65 -1.64 -5.71 24.43
CA ARG A 65 -2.17 -4.54 25.17
C ARG A 65 -2.25 -4.73 26.68
N LEU A 66 -1.88 -5.91 27.19
CA LEU A 66 -2.02 -6.31 28.60
C LEU A 66 -0.71 -6.87 29.18
N GLN A 67 0.44 -6.30 28.81
CA GLN A 67 1.68 -6.57 29.53
C GLN A 67 1.99 -5.38 30.46
N PRO A 68 1.97 -5.55 31.79
CA PRO A 68 2.45 -4.54 32.71
C PRO A 68 3.97 -4.43 32.56
N ALA A 69 4.46 -3.20 32.33
CA ALA A 69 5.89 -2.92 32.36
C ALA A 69 6.43 -3.29 33.76
N SER A 70 7.48 -4.12 33.81
CA SER A 70 8.37 -4.25 34.97
C SER A 70 9.46 -3.19 34.90
#